data_AF-A0A6M0BZP0-F1
#
_entry.id   AF-A0A6M0BZP0-F1
#
_cell.length_a   1.000
_cell.length_b   1.000
_cell.length_c   1.000
_cell.angle_alpha   90.00
_cell.angle_beta   90.00
_cell.angle_gamma   90.00
#
_symmetry.space_group_name_H-M   'P 1'
#
loop_
_entity.id
_entity.type
_entity.pdbx_description
1 polymer ?
#
loop_
_entity_poly.entity_id
_entity_poly.type
_entity_poly.pdbx_seq_one_letter_code
_entity_poly.pdbx_strand_id
1 'polypeptide(L)'
;AALQLNVFNEYTYTLETIIQAGQKGMTIISVPIRTNGYLRPSRLVKSIRAYIQRSIFTIVRIFMTYKPLKFFTILGTIPFGFGLILCLRWLILYWSGTTKAHVPSLVLAAILILMGFQLFIFGLIADLMSVNRKLLEDIQLKLRRNFLANSLEKNSENYNLD
;
A
#
# COMPACT_ATOMS: atom_id res chain seq x y z
N ALA A 1 -9.73 19.15 9.18
CA ALA A 1 -9.06 17.85 9.38
C ALA A 1 -9.84 16.70 8.73
N ALA A 2 -11.10 16.47 9.09
CA ALA A 2 -11.88 15.32 8.60
C ALA A 2 -12.00 15.20 7.07
N LEU A 3 -12.09 16.32 6.34
CA LEU A 3 -12.15 16.35 4.87
C LEU A 3 -10.99 15.65 4.15
N GLN A 4 -9.84 15.47 4.82
CA GLN A 4 -8.65 14.83 4.27
C GLN A 4 -8.67 13.30 4.38
N LEU A 5 -9.59 12.69 5.13
CA LEU A 5 -9.69 11.25 5.27
C LEU A 5 -10.53 10.66 4.14
N ASN A 6 -9.94 9.73 3.36
CA ASN A 6 -10.65 8.97 2.34
C ASN A 6 -10.59 7.49 2.73
N VAL A 7 -11.57 6.99 3.48
CA VAL A 7 -11.64 5.60 3.93
C VAL A 7 -12.22 4.73 2.82
N PHE A 8 -11.50 3.69 2.39
CA PHE A 8 -11.90 2.82 1.27
C PHE A 8 -12.29 1.40 1.70
N ASN A 9 -12.11 1.01 2.97
CA ASN A 9 -12.38 -0.36 3.45
C ASN A 9 -13.78 -0.51 4.08
N GLU A 10 -14.54 -1.52 3.62
CA GLU A 10 -15.91 -1.81 4.09
C GLU A 10 -15.98 -2.56 5.43
N TYR A 11 -14.90 -3.19 5.90
CA TYR A 11 -14.97 -4.12 7.05
C TYR A 11 -14.40 -3.57 8.37
N THR A 12 -13.35 -2.77 8.32
CA THR A 12 -12.75 -2.15 9.51
C THR A 12 -12.10 -0.84 9.11
N TYR A 13 -12.84 0.24 9.30
CA TYR A 13 -12.38 1.60 9.04
C TYR A 13 -11.31 2.04 10.06
N THR A 14 -11.22 1.40 11.23
CA THR A 14 -10.36 1.85 12.33
C THR A 14 -8.88 1.78 12.00
N LEU A 15 -8.40 0.62 11.51
CA LEU A 15 -6.98 0.45 11.20
C LEU A 15 -6.57 1.38 10.05
N GLU A 16 -7.40 1.46 9.00
CA GLU A 16 -7.16 2.34 7.86
C GLU A 16 -7.14 3.81 8.27
N THR A 17 -8.12 4.24 9.08
CA THR A 17 -8.23 5.64 9.54
C THR A 17 -7.05 6.02 10.42
N ILE A 18 -6.62 5.13 11.33
CA ILE A 18 -5.44 5.38 12.19
C ILE A 18 -4.17 5.48 11.33
N ILE A 19 -3.98 4.57 10.37
CA ILE A 19 -2.81 4.60 9.49
C ILE A 19 -2.83 5.85 8.60
N GLN A 20 -3.98 6.22 8.03
CA GLN A 20 -4.12 7.44 7.23
C GLN A 20 -3.88 8.70 8.07
N ALA A 21 -4.40 8.75 9.29
CA ALA A 21 -4.18 9.85 10.22
C ALA A 21 -2.70 10.02 10.56
N GLY A 22 -1.99 8.94 10.85
CA GLY A 22 -0.54 8.98 11.06
C GLY A 22 0.23 9.44 9.81
N GLN A 23 -0.11 8.93 8.62
CA GLN A 23 0.56 9.31 7.37
C GLN A 23 0.30 10.76 6.96
N LYS A 24 -0.88 11.33 7.26
CA LYS A 24 -1.23 12.73 6.99
C LYS A 24 -0.82 13.68 8.12
N GLY A 25 -0.08 13.21 9.13
CA GLY A 25 0.42 14.03 10.25
C GLY A 25 -0.69 14.55 11.17
N MET A 26 -1.84 13.87 11.23
CA MET A 26 -2.93 14.26 12.13
C MET A 26 -2.61 13.80 13.56
N THR A 27 -2.86 14.68 14.53
CA THR A 27 -2.67 14.35 15.96
C THR A 27 -3.76 13.38 16.40
N ILE A 28 -3.35 12.25 17.00
CA ILE A 28 -4.25 11.24 17.55
C ILE A 28 -4.10 11.24 19.06
N ILE A 29 -5.21 11.33 19.78
CA ILE A 29 -5.25 11.17 21.25
C ILE A 29 -6.05 9.91 21.60
N SER A 30 -5.57 9.16 22.60
CA SER A 30 -6.34 8.05 23.17
C SER A 30 -7.08 8.54 24.41
N VAL A 31 -8.41 8.48 24.37
CA VAL A 31 -9.23 8.73 25.56
C VAL A 31 -9.52 7.38 26.22
N PRO A 32 -9.18 7.17 27.50
CA PRO A 32 -9.54 5.95 28.20
C PRO A 32 -11.05 5.93 28.43
N ILE A 33 -11.71 4.87 27.96
CA ILE A 33 -13.16 4.68 28.10
C ILE A 33 -13.38 3.38 28.87
N ARG A 34 -14.23 3.42 29.91
CA ARG A 34 -14.63 2.19 30.62
C ARG A 34 -15.48 1.34 29.70
N THR A 35 -15.12 0.07 29.55
CA THR A 35 -15.89 -0.90 28.78
C THR A 35 -16.81 -1.69 29.69
N ASN A 36 -18.01 -2.00 29.20
CA ASN A 36 -18.85 -3.01 29.83
C ASN A 36 -18.21 -4.39 29.63
N GLY A 37 -18.46 -5.31 30.57
CA GLY A 37 -17.96 -6.69 30.49
C GLY A 37 -18.38 -7.39 29.20
N TYR A 38 -17.75 -8.52 28.90
CA TYR A 38 -18.03 -9.29 27.69
C TYR A 38 -19.44 -9.87 27.72
N LEU A 39 -20.42 -9.12 27.20
CA LEU A 39 -21.85 -9.48 27.29
C LEU A 39 -22.30 -10.46 26.18
N ARG A 40 -21.53 -10.64 25.10
CA ARG A 40 -21.90 -11.51 23.97
C ARG A 40 -20.71 -11.86 23.05
N PRO A 41 -20.69 -13.05 22.42
CA PRO A 41 -19.76 -13.37 21.35
C PRO A 41 -19.83 -12.37 20.18
N SER A 42 -18.66 -11.86 19.80
CA SER A 42 -18.49 -10.89 18.72
C SER A 42 -18.96 -11.46 17.37
N ARG A 43 -19.91 -10.78 16.72
CA ARG A 43 -20.38 -11.09 15.36
C ARG A 43 -19.41 -10.58 14.28
N LEU A 44 -18.45 -9.73 14.66
CA LEU A 44 -17.53 -9.05 13.74
C LEU A 44 -16.28 -9.90 13.44
N VAL A 45 -15.91 -10.81 14.36
CA VAL A 45 -14.70 -11.62 14.23
C VAL A 45 -15.03 -13.09 14.49
N LYS A 46 -15.37 -13.82 13.42
CA LYS A 46 -15.68 -15.26 13.49
C LYS A 46 -14.45 -16.13 13.77
N SER A 47 -13.23 -15.67 13.43
CA SER A 47 -11.98 -16.33 13.82
C SER A 47 -10.80 -15.36 13.86
N ILE A 48 -9.89 -15.54 14.83
CA ILE A 48 -8.64 -14.76 14.95
C ILE A 48 -7.78 -14.91 13.68
N ARG A 49 -7.74 -16.11 13.08
CA ARG A 49 -6.95 -16.36 11.85
C ARG A 49 -7.47 -15.56 10.66
N ALA A 50 -8.80 -15.53 10.46
CA ALA A 50 -9.42 -14.74 9.41
C ALA A 50 -9.21 -13.24 9.62
N TYR A 51 -9.21 -12.78 10.87
CA TYR A 51 -8.91 -11.39 11.20
C TYR A 51 -7.47 -11.01 10.89
N ILE A 52 -6.50 -11.85 11.27
CA ILE A 52 -5.07 -11.62 11.03
C ILE A 52 -4.78 -11.59 9.53
N GLN A 53 -5.27 -12.57 8.75
CA GLN A 53 -5.05 -12.62 7.30
C GLN A 53 -5.62 -11.38 6.59
N ARG A 54 -6.83 -10.96 6.96
CA ARG A 54 -7.44 -9.74 6.41
C ARG A 54 -6.67 -8.48 6.81
N SER A 55 -6.22 -8.39 8.05
CA SER A 55 -5.42 -7.27 8.55
C SER A 55 -4.08 -7.16 7.80
N ILE A 56 -3.40 -8.28 7.56
CA ILE A 56 -2.17 -8.33 6.74
C ILE A 56 -2.45 -7.81 5.33
N PHE A 57 -3.55 -8.25 4.68
CA PHE A 57 -3.90 -7.77 3.35
C PHE A 57 -4.16 -6.26 3.32
N THR A 58 -4.88 -5.73 4.32
CA THR A 58 -5.09 -4.28 4.46
C THR A 58 -3.77 -3.53 4.65
N ILE A 59 -2.89 -4.02 5.52
CA ILE A 59 -1.57 -3.41 5.77
C ILE A 59 -0.73 -3.42 4.48
N VAL A 60 -0.69 -4.55 3.77
CA VAL A 60 0.04 -4.68 2.49
C VAL A 60 -0.53 -3.72 1.45
N ARG A 61 -1.85 -3.63 1.31
CA ARG A 61 -2.51 -2.69 0.37
C ARG A 61 -2.17 -1.23 0.71
N ILE A 62 -2.19 -0.86 1.99
CA ILE A 62 -1.82 0.48 2.45
C ILE A 62 -0.34 0.74 2.19
N PHE A 63 0.55 -0.20 2.51
CA PHE A 63 1.98 -0.07 2.28
C PHE A 63 2.30 0.09 0.78
N MET A 64 1.67 -0.70 -0.08
CA MET A 64 1.75 -0.60 -1.53
C MET A 64 1.22 0.75 -2.06
N THR A 65 0.22 1.33 -1.39
CA THR A 65 -0.29 2.66 -1.74
C THR A 65 0.69 3.77 -1.38
N TYR A 66 1.29 3.72 -0.19
CA TYR A 66 2.14 4.80 0.31
C TYR A 66 3.59 4.74 -0.16
N LYS A 67 4.15 3.54 -0.32
CA LYS A 67 5.55 3.30 -0.74
C LYS A 67 5.64 2.15 -1.75
N PRO A 68 4.96 2.25 -2.91
CA PRO A 68 4.94 1.21 -3.93
C PRO A 68 6.34 0.80 -4.40
N LEU A 69 7.24 1.77 -4.65
CA LEU A 69 8.60 1.48 -5.12
C LEU A 69 9.33 0.51 -4.17
N LYS A 70 9.34 0.80 -2.87
CA LYS A 70 10.02 -0.06 -1.89
C LYS A 70 9.43 -1.46 -1.84
N PHE A 71 8.12 -1.59 -1.95
CA PHE A 71 7.44 -2.88 -1.93
C PHE A 71 7.89 -3.77 -3.11
N PHE A 72 7.80 -3.23 -4.33
CA PHE A 72 8.18 -3.96 -5.54
C PHE A 72 9.68 -4.18 -5.65
N THR A 73 10.51 -3.25 -5.18
CA THR A 73 11.95 -3.44 -5.12
C THR A 73 12.31 -4.61 -4.22
N ILE A 74 11.79 -4.66 -2.98
CA ILE A 74 12.05 -5.78 -2.06
C ILE A 74 11.59 -7.11 -2.69
N LEU A 75 10.41 -7.12 -3.31
CA LEU A 75 9.86 -8.31 -3.93
C LEU A 75 10.66 -8.76 -5.17
N GLY A 76 11.18 -7.81 -5.97
CA GLY A 76 12.00 -8.06 -7.16
C GLY A 76 13.43 -8.48 -6.83
N THR A 77 14.00 -8.00 -5.72
CA THR A 77 15.36 -8.37 -5.29
C THR A 77 15.50 -9.87 -5.03
N ILE A 78 14.44 -10.54 -4.54
CA ILE A 78 14.47 -11.99 -4.26
C ILE A 78 14.72 -12.80 -5.55
N PRO A 79 13.85 -12.78 -6.58
CA PRO A 79 14.07 -13.52 -7.82
C PRO A 79 15.29 -13.01 -8.60
N PHE A 80 15.57 -11.70 -8.58
CA PHE A 80 16.77 -11.14 -9.21
C PHE A 80 18.06 -11.68 -8.58
N GLY A 81 18.12 -11.72 -7.24
CA GLY A 81 19.26 -12.26 -6.49
C GLY A 81 19.46 -13.74 -6.74
N PHE A 82 18.39 -14.54 -6.69
CA PHE A 82 18.47 -15.97 -7.03
C PHE A 82 18.92 -16.18 -8.49
N GLY A 83 18.43 -15.38 -9.42
CA GLY A 83 18.82 -15.43 -10.82
C GLY A 83 20.31 -15.10 -11.03
N LEU A 84 20.81 -14.08 -10.33
CA LEU A 84 22.24 -13.74 -10.35
C LEU A 84 23.11 -14.85 -9.77
N ILE A 85 22.71 -15.48 -8.65
CA ILE A 85 23.45 -16.60 -8.05
C ILE A 85 23.52 -17.78 -9.02
N LEU A 86 22.40 -18.13 -9.67
CA LEU A 86 22.36 -19.21 -10.66
C LEU A 86 23.19 -18.89 -11.91
N CYS A 87 23.14 -17.64 -12.37
CA CYS A 87 23.96 -17.16 -13.50
C CYS A 87 25.46 -17.25 -13.17
N LEU A 88 25.86 -16.78 -11.99
CA LEU A 88 27.25 -16.81 -11.55
C LEU A 88 27.76 -18.24 -11.36
N ARG A 89 26.94 -19.11 -10.75
CA ARG A 89 27.25 -20.54 -10.64
C ARG A 89 27.49 -21.17 -12.02
N TRP A 90 26.65 -20.85 -13.01
CA TRP A 90 26.81 -21.35 -14.37
C TRP A 90 28.11 -20.85 -15.01
N LEU A 91 28.47 -19.57 -14.82
CA LEU A 91 29.70 -18.98 -15.34
C LEU A 91 30.97 -19.66 -14.80
N ILE A 92 30.98 -20.00 -13.50
CA ILE A 92 32.08 -20.73 -12.87
C ILE A 92 32.22 -22.14 -13.47
N LEU A 93 31.09 -22.86 -13.61
CA LEU A 93 31.06 -24.22 -14.19
C LEU A 93 31.51 -24.23 -15.66
N TYR A 94 31.19 -23.18 -16.41
CA TYR A 94 31.64 -22.99 -17.79
C TYR A 94 33.17 -22.85 -17.87
N TRP A 95 33.79 -22.04 -17.00
CA TRP A 95 35.24 -21.91 -16.96
C TRP A 95 35.97 -23.14 -16.45
N SER A 96 35.36 -23.95 -15.57
CA SER A 96 35.94 -25.21 -15.08
C SER A 96 35.95 -26.35 -16.12
N GLY A 97 35.62 -26.09 -17.39
CA GLY A 97 35.75 -27.06 -18.48
C GLY A 97 34.74 -28.22 -18.44
N THR A 98 33.75 -28.18 -17.54
CA THR A 98 32.67 -29.15 -17.51
C THR A 98 31.61 -28.75 -18.53
N THR A 99 31.77 -29.16 -19.78
CA THR A 99 30.82 -28.95 -20.89
C THR A 99 29.55 -29.80 -20.80
N LYS A 100 29.18 -30.29 -19.61
CA LYS A 100 27.86 -30.91 -19.42
C LYS A 100 26.80 -29.81 -19.51
N ALA A 101 25.91 -29.92 -20.48
CA ALA A 101 24.87 -28.94 -20.80
C ALA A 101 24.08 -28.49 -19.56
N HIS A 102 24.47 -27.37 -18.95
CA HIS A 102 23.71 -26.69 -17.89
C HIS A 102 22.79 -25.61 -18.47
N VAL A 103 22.35 -25.81 -19.71
CA VAL A 103 21.44 -24.92 -20.45
C VAL A 103 20.15 -24.66 -19.67
N PRO A 104 19.50 -25.65 -19.02
CA PRO A 104 18.29 -25.38 -18.22
C PRO A 104 18.53 -24.43 -17.04
N SER A 105 19.69 -24.52 -16.38
CA SER A 105 20.05 -23.62 -15.27
C SER A 105 20.28 -22.18 -15.76
N LEU A 106 20.85 -22.03 -16.95
CA LEU A 106 21.06 -20.71 -17.57
C LEU A 106 19.74 -20.07 -17.98
N VAL A 107 18.84 -20.86 -18.58
CA VAL A 107 17.49 -20.41 -18.95
C VAL A 107 16.71 -19.99 -17.70
N LEU A 108 16.77 -20.79 -16.63
CA LEU A 108 16.13 -20.44 -15.35
C LEU A 108 16.71 -19.14 -14.77
N ALA A 109 18.04 -18.97 -14.80
CA ALA A 109 18.69 -17.76 -14.34
C ALA A 109 18.22 -16.52 -15.13
N ALA A 110 18.16 -16.61 -16.46
CA ALA A 110 17.69 -15.53 -17.32
C ALA A 110 16.23 -15.16 -17.03
N ILE A 111 15.34 -16.15 -16.89
CA ILE A 111 13.93 -15.93 -16.56
C ILE A 111 13.78 -15.26 -15.19
N LEU A 112 14.54 -15.69 -14.17
CA LEU A 112 14.52 -15.08 -12.83
C LEU A 112 15.01 -13.63 -12.85
N ILE A 113 16.10 -13.36 -13.57
CA ILE A 113 16.64 -12.00 -13.73
C ILE A 113 15.60 -11.12 -14.43
N LEU A 114 15.00 -11.58 -15.53
CA LEU A 114 13.97 -10.85 -16.26
C LEU A 114 12.73 -10.58 -15.40
N MET A 115 12.25 -11.56 -14.63
CA MET A 115 11.14 -11.37 -13.69
C MET A 115 11.47 -10.35 -12.61
N GLY A 116 12.66 -10.41 -12.02
CA GLY A 116 13.11 -9.44 -11.02
C GLY A 116 13.21 -8.02 -11.59
N PHE A 117 13.74 -7.89 -12.81
CA PHE A 117 13.81 -6.61 -13.52
C PHE A 117 12.43 -6.04 -13.84
N GLN A 118 11.51 -6.88 -14.30
CA GLN A 118 10.13 -6.47 -14.59
C GLN A 118 9.40 -6.00 -13.33
N LEU A 119 9.65 -6.65 -12.17
CA LEU A 119 9.15 -6.17 -10.88
C LEU A 119 9.70 -4.79 -10.50
N PHE A 120 10.96 -4.47 -10.80
CA PHE A 120 11.49 -3.13 -10.59
C PHE A 120 10.77 -2.09 -11.47
N ILE A 121 10.52 -2.40 -12.74
CA ILE A 121 9.75 -1.53 -13.64
C ILE A 121 8.33 -1.32 -13.11
N PHE A 122 7.64 -2.39 -12.69
CA PHE A 122 6.32 -2.27 -12.08
C PHE A 122 6.35 -1.42 -10.81
N GLY A 123 7.42 -1.50 -10.02
CA GLY A 123 7.65 -0.63 -8.87
C GLY A 123 7.70 0.86 -9.23
N LEU A 124 8.43 1.21 -10.29
CA LEU A 124 8.50 2.57 -10.79
C LEU A 124 7.14 3.06 -11.32
N ILE A 125 6.45 2.24 -12.11
CA ILE A 125 5.12 2.58 -12.64
C ILE A 125 4.13 2.80 -11.48
N ALA A 126 4.13 1.92 -10.49
CA ALA A 126 3.25 2.04 -9.32
C ALA A 126 3.57 3.29 -8.49
N ASP A 127 4.83 3.69 -8.39
CA ASP A 127 5.23 4.94 -7.72
C ASP A 127 4.70 6.17 -8.44
N LEU A 128 4.86 6.22 -9.77
CA LEU A 128 4.29 7.29 -10.59
C LEU A 128 2.75 7.35 -10.47
N MET A 129 2.08 6.20 -10.47
CA MET A 129 0.64 6.13 -10.25
C MET A 129 0.23 6.63 -8.85
N SER A 130 1.00 6.31 -7.81
CA SER A 130 0.76 6.81 -6.44
C SER A 130 0.91 8.33 -6.35
N VAL A 131 1.93 8.90 -7.00
CA VAL A 131 2.11 10.36 -7.09
C VAL A 131 0.94 11.01 -7.82
N ASN A 132 0.52 10.46 -8.96
CA ASN A 132 -0.65 10.96 -9.70
C ASN A 132 -1.93 10.93 -8.85
N ARG A 133 -2.15 9.84 -8.10
CA ARG A 133 -3.29 9.74 -7.20
C ARG A 133 -3.24 10.81 -6.09
N LYS A 134 -2.08 11.06 -5.48
CA LYS A 134 -1.94 12.11 -4.46
C LYS A 134 -2.28 13.49 -5.02
N LEU A 135 -1.83 13.79 -6.24
CA LEU A 135 -2.16 15.05 -6.91
C LEU A 135 -3.67 15.20 -7.16
N LEU A 136 -4.35 14.13 -7.58
CA LEU A 136 -5.80 14.12 -7.73
C LEU A 136 -6.55 14.28 -6.40
N GLU A 137 -6.07 13.63 -5.32
CA GLU A 137 -6.61 13.81 -3.98
C GLU A 137 -6.51 15.29 -3.54
N ASP A 138 -5.38 15.95 -3.80
CA ASP A 138 -5.19 17.37 -3.47
C ASP A 138 -6.12 18.29 -4.26
N ILE A 139 -6.34 18.01 -5.56
CA ILE A 139 -7.30 18.76 -6.39
C ILE A 139 -8.72 18.58 -5.85
N GLN A 140 -9.13 17.35 -5.54
CA GLN A 140 -10.44 17.05 -4.96
C GLN A 140 -10.64 17.79 -3.63
N LEU A 141 -9.62 17.86 -2.79
CA LEU A 141 -9.67 18.59 -1.51
C LEU A 141 -9.87 20.09 -1.71
N LYS A 142 -9.19 20.70 -2.69
CA LYS A 142 -9.38 22.13 -3.03
C LYS A 142 -10.81 22.40 -3.50
N LEU A 143 -11.35 21.55 -4.38
CA LEU A 143 -12.73 21.68 -4.87
C LEU A 143 -13.77 21.59 -3.75
N ARG A 144 -13.63 20.60 -2.85
CA ARG A 144 -14.54 20.46 -1.69
C ARG A 144 -14.48 21.66 -0.76
N ARG A 145 -13.28 22.22 -0.52
CA ARG A 145 -13.11 23.43 0.31
C ARG A 145 -13.81 24.64 -0.32
N ASN A 146 -13.62 24.85 -1.62
CA ASN A 146 -14.25 25.95 -2.35
C ASN A 146 -15.78 25.82 -2.34
N PHE A 147 -16.31 24.61 -2.56
CA PHE A 147 -17.74 24.36 -2.50
C PHE A 147 -18.33 24.66 -1.11
N LEU A 148 -17.64 24.25 -0.04
CA LEU A 148 -18.07 24.55 1.33
C LEU A 148 -18.01 26.05 1.63
N ALA A 149 -16.95 26.76 1.21
CA ALA A 149 -16.84 28.20 1.40
C ALA A 149 -17.99 28.96 0.73
N ASN A 150 -18.26 28.65 -0.54
CA ASN A 150 -19.38 29.25 -1.29
C ASN A 150 -20.75 28.92 -0.66
N SER A 151 -20.90 27.70 -0.12
CA SER A 151 -22.15 27.30 0.55
C SER A 151 -22.38 28.06 1.87
N LEU A 152 -21.30 28.38 2.59
CA LEU A 152 -21.38 29.17 3.83
C LEU A 152 -21.69 30.64 3.52
N GLU A 153 -21.07 31.22 2.49
CA GLU A 153 -21.32 32.59 2.05
C GLU A 153 -22.78 32.81 1.63
N LYS A 154 -23.33 31.89 0.83
CA LYS A 154 -24.73 31.90 0.42
C LYS A 154 -25.72 31.75 1.58
N ASN A 155 -25.37 30.96 2.59
CA ASN A 155 -26.19 30.85 3.80
C ASN A 155 -26.14 32.15 4.62
N SER A 156 -24.97 32.77 4.79
CA SER A 156 -24.87 34.04 5.51
C SER A 156 -25.63 35.18 4.84
N GLU A 157 -25.69 35.24 3.50
CA GLU A 157 -26.54 36.21 2.81
C GLU A 157 -28.02 36.00 3.10
N ASN A 158 -28.49 34.74 3.12
CA ASN A 158 -29.89 34.43 3.45
C ASN A 158 -30.28 34.81 4.88
N TYR A 159 -29.38 34.66 5.87
CA TYR A 159 -29.66 35.05 7.26
C TYR A 159 -29.60 36.57 7.51
N ASN A 160 -28.99 37.35 6.61
CA ASN A 160 -28.94 38.81 6.71
C ASN A 160 -30.11 39.51 5.99
N LEU A 161 -30.98 38.74 5.34
CA LEU A 161 -32.18 39.22 4.63
C LEU A 161 -33.49 39.00 5.43
N ASP A 162 -33.40 38.40 6.62
CA ASP A 162 -34.48 38.24 7.62
C ASP A 162 -34.25 39.17 8.82
#